data_AF-A0AA35I5M3-F1
#
_entry.id   AF-A0AA35I5M3-F1
#
_cell.length_a   1.000
_cell.length_b   1.000
_cell.length_c   1.000
_cell.angle_alpha   90.00
_cell.angle_beta   90.00
_cell.angle_gamma   90.00
#
_symmetry.space_group_name_H-M   'P 1'
#
loop_
_entity.id
_entity.type
_entity.pdbx_description
1 polymer ?
#
loop_
_entity_poly.entity_id
_entity_poly.type
_entity_poly.pdbx_seq_one_letter_code
_entity_poly.pdbx_strand_id
1 'polypeptide(L)'
;MAITWAGSLASELYHRLVVAGWLEGSGRQLMVSDEGRAQLAAVGVYIDALAPHQQRGCVICRCTEWNDQAPHLGGVLGQALFRLFLQSGWMREAEDTRALHISALGIQQINRIARVATLQVG
;
A
#
# COMPACT_ATOMS: atom_id res chain seq x y z
N MET A 1 -7.47 17.51 8.46
CA MET A 1 -8.16 17.08 7.24
C MET A 1 -8.39 15.59 7.35
N ALA A 2 -9.66 15.17 7.40
CA ALA A 2 -10.08 13.78 7.51
C ALA A 2 -9.80 13.07 6.18
N ILE A 3 -8.82 12.15 6.14
CA ILE A 3 -8.49 11.41 4.91
C ILE A 3 -8.99 9.98 5.14
N THR A 4 -9.94 9.52 4.33
CA THR A 4 -10.22 8.09 4.25
C THR A 4 -8.99 7.42 3.65
N TRP A 5 -8.52 6.29 4.20
CA TRP A 5 -7.37 5.56 3.63
C TRP A 5 -7.59 5.09 2.19
N ALA A 6 -8.83 5.13 1.70
CA ALA A 6 -9.16 4.94 0.30
C ALA A 6 -8.88 6.18 -0.59
N GLY A 7 -8.31 7.26 -0.03
CA GLY A 7 -8.01 8.50 -0.74
C GLY A 7 -6.72 8.48 -1.57
N SER A 8 -6.43 9.62 -2.22
CA SER A 8 -5.34 9.80 -3.20
C SER A 8 -3.97 9.25 -2.78
N LEU A 9 -3.61 9.31 -1.50
CA LEU A 9 -2.30 8.82 -1.02
C LEU A 9 -2.14 7.31 -1.14
N ALA A 10 -3.19 6.52 -0.90
CA ALA A 10 -3.12 5.06 -1.01
C ALA A 10 -3.13 4.60 -2.47
N SER A 11 -3.91 5.27 -3.33
CA SER A 11 -3.91 5.01 -4.77
C SER A 11 -2.58 5.39 -5.41
N GLU A 12 -1.98 6.50 -4.97
CA GLU A 12 -0.66 6.94 -5.41
C GLU A 12 0.44 5.96 -4.93
N LEU A 13 0.38 5.50 -3.67
CA LEU A 13 1.27 4.44 -3.20
C LEU A 13 1.12 3.16 -4.02
N TYR A 14 -0.13 2.73 -4.29
CA TYR A 14 -0.39 1.57 -5.15
C TYR A 14 0.25 1.75 -6.53
N HIS A 15 0.09 2.90 -7.15
CA HIS A 15 0.69 3.17 -8.46
C HIS A 15 2.21 3.08 -8.41
N ARG A 16 2.86 3.66 -7.40
CA ARG A 16 4.31 3.55 -7.20
C ARG A 16 4.78 2.11 -7.02
N LEU A 17 4.06 1.30 -6.24
CA LEU A 17 4.40 -0.11 -6.05
C LEU A 17 4.35 -0.90 -7.36
N VAL A 18 3.40 -0.59 -8.25
CA VAL A 18 3.32 -1.20 -9.59
C VAL A 18 4.44 -0.69 -10.49
N VAL A 19 4.68 0.62 -10.57
CA VAL A 19 5.73 1.20 -11.43
C VAL A 19 7.13 0.77 -10.97
N ALA A 20 7.35 0.62 -9.67
CA ALA A 20 8.61 0.12 -9.12
C ALA A 20 8.82 -1.39 -9.32
N GLY A 21 7.86 -2.11 -9.90
CA GLY A 21 7.94 -3.56 -10.11
C GLY A 21 7.81 -4.39 -8.83
N TRP A 22 7.32 -3.81 -7.72
CA TRP A 22 7.11 -4.54 -6.47
C TRP A 22 5.84 -5.39 -6.52
N LEU A 23 4.91 -4.99 -7.39
CA LEU A 23 3.68 -5.70 -7.66
C LEU A 23 3.64 -6.12 -9.11
N GLU A 24 3.36 -7.39 -9.34
CA GLU A 24 3.28 -8.02 -10.65
C GLU A 24 1.94 -8.73 -10.85
N GLY A 25 1.54 -8.89 -12.11
CA GLY A 25 0.28 -9.52 -12.49
C GLY A 25 -0.68 -8.58 -13.19
N SER A 26 -1.83 -9.13 -13.62
CA SER A 26 -2.82 -8.40 -14.41
C SER A 26 -4.24 -8.60 -13.87
N GLY A 27 -5.08 -7.59 -14.07
CA GLY A 27 -6.49 -7.65 -13.67
C GLY A 27 -6.70 -7.79 -12.15
N ARG A 28 -7.43 -8.83 -11.74
CA ARG A 28 -7.87 -9.06 -10.35
C ARG A 28 -6.83 -9.77 -9.47
N GLN A 29 -5.70 -10.20 -10.04
CA GLN A 29 -4.67 -10.94 -9.33
C GLN A 29 -3.34 -10.20 -9.44
N LEU A 30 -3.10 -9.31 -8.47
CA LEU A 30 -1.77 -8.75 -8.24
C LEU A 30 -1.08 -9.52 -7.13
N MET A 31 0.18 -9.83 -7.38
CA MET A 31 1.09 -10.55 -6.49
C MET A 31 2.29 -9.66 -6.19
N VAL A 32 2.93 -9.91 -5.05
CA VAL A 32 4.20 -9.26 -4.74
C VAL A 32 5.31 -10.05 -5.42
N SER A 33 6.13 -9.37 -6.22
CA SER A 33 7.32 -9.94 -6.84
C SER A 33 8.39 -10.28 -5.80
N ASP A 34 9.42 -11.03 -6.18
CA ASP A 34 10.52 -11.34 -5.26
C ASP A 34 11.26 -10.06 -4.81
N GLU A 35 11.44 -9.11 -5.73
CA GLU A 35 11.97 -7.78 -5.42
C GLU A 35 11.04 -7.03 -4.46
N GLY A 36 9.73 -7.04 -4.74
CA GLY A 36 8.74 -6.42 -3.87
C GLY A 36 8.76 -7.01 -2.46
N ARG A 37 8.99 -8.31 -2.30
CA ARG A 37 9.11 -8.96 -0.97
C ARG A 37 10.31 -8.42 -0.21
N ALA A 38 11.48 -8.36 -0.85
CA ALA A 38 12.70 -7.84 -0.23
C ALA A 38 12.54 -6.37 0.20
N GLN A 39 11.97 -5.54 -0.69
CA GLN A 39 11.79 -4.12 -0.43
C GLN A 39 10.71 -3.85 0.62
N LEU A 40 9.59 -4.59 0.59
CA LEU A 40 8.54 -4.47 1.61
C LEU A 40 9.06 -4.93 2.98
N ALA A 41 9.89 -5.97 3.04
CA ALA A 41 10.54 -6.40 4.28
C ALA A 41 11.44 -5.29 4.87
N ALA A 42 12.16 -4.54 4.02
CA ALA A 42 12.96 -3.38 4.45
C ALA A 42 12.10 -2.24 5.03
N VAL A 43 10.82 -2.15 4.64
CA VAL A 43 9.84 -1.21 5.19
C VAL A 43 9.15 -1.78 6.46
N GLY A 44 9.37 -3.07 6.77
CA GLY A 44 8.80 -3.76 7.93
C GLY A 44 7.59 -4.65 7.62
N VAL A 45 7.31 -4.94 6.35
CA VAL A 45 6.21 -5.79 5.90
C VAL A 45 6.74 -7.10 5.32
N TYR A 46 6.64 -8.19 6.10
CA TYR A 46 7.14 -9.50 5.72
C TYR A 46 6.06 -10.35 5.06
N ILE A 47 6.05 -10.41 3.72
CA ILE A 47 4.99 -11.07 2.93
C ILE A 47 4.84 -12.56 3.25
N ASP A 48 5.94 -13.27 3.46
CA ASP A 48 5.92 -14.71 3.74
C ASP A 48 5.27 -15.04 5.09
N ALA A 49 5.34 -14.12 6.06
CA ALA A 49 4.69 -14.26 7.36
C ALA A 49 3.19 -13.92 7.31
N LEU A 50 2.77 -13.10 6.35
CA LEU A 50 1.38 -12.66 6.18
C LEU A 50 0.51 -13.69 5.44
N ALA A 51 1.13 -14.55 4.64
CA ALA A 51 0.44 -15.51 3.78
C ALA A 51 1.12 -16.90 3.79
N PRO A 52 1.31 -17.55 4.96
CA PRO A 52 2.07 -18.79 5.07
C PRO A 52 1.51 -19.97 4.25
N HIS A 53 0.20 -19.95 3.94
CA HIS A 53 -0.46 -20.96 3.10
C HIS A 53 -0.88 -20.44 1.71
N GLN A 54 -0.67 -19.17 1.43
CA GLN A 54 -1.17 -18.49 0.23
C GLN A 54 0.00 -17.93 -0.56
N GLN A 55 1.04 -18.75 -0.74
CA GLN A 55 2.31 -18.37 -1.37
C GLN A 55 2.16 -17.81 -2.80
N ARG A 56 0.99 -17.91 -3.44
CA ARG A 56 0.74 -17.45 -4.81
C ARG A 56 -0.61 -16.75 -5.04
N GLY A 57 -1.44 -16.54 -4.02
CA GLY A 57 -2.83 -16.13 -4.21
C GLY A 57 -3.10 -14.69 -3.76
N CYS A 58 -3.46 -13.83 -4.70
CA CYS A 58 -4.04 -12.48 -4.55
C CYS A 58 -3.65 -11.74 -3.26
N VAL A 59 -2.54 -11.01 -3.31
CA VAL A 59 -2.04 -10.23 -2.17
C VAL A 59 -2.75 -8.88 -2.06
N ILE A 60 -3.32 -8.42 -3.17
CA ILE A 60 -4.13 -7.20 -3.28
C ILE A 60 -5.48 -7.56 -3.90
N CYS A 61 -6.56 -7.38 -3.14
CA CYS A 61 -7.90 -7.39 -3.73
C CYS A 61 -8.14 -6.02 -4.39
N ARG A 62 -8.33 -6.01 -5.71
CA ARG A 62 -9.00 -4.91 -6.41
C ARG A 62 -10.50 -5.12 -6.24
N CYS A 63 -11.09 -4.67 -5.13
CA CYS A 63 -12.54 -4.65 -4.91
C CYS A 63 -13.19 -3.61 -5.84
N THR A 64 -13.47 -4.01 -7.08
CA THR A 64 -14.20 -3.17 -8.04
C THR A 64 -15.69 -3.14 -7.73
N GLU A 65 -16.11 -2.64 -6.56
CA GLU A 65 -17.53 -2.50 -6.27
C GLU A 65 -17.78 -1.27 -5.35
N TRP A 66 -17.67 -0.04 -5.90
CA TRP A 66 -18.60 1.10 -5.74
C TRP A 66 -17.95 2.44 -6.20
N ASN A 67 -18.48 3.00 -7.29
CA ASN A 67 -18.38 4.36 -7.88
C ASN A 67 -17.07 5.20 -7.92
N ASP A 68 -15.99 4.88 -7.22
CA ASP A 68 -14.73 5.65 -7.35
C ASP A 68 -13.68 4.85 -8.11
N GLN A 69 -13.24 5.39 -9.25
CA GLN A 69 -12.28 4.87 -10.22
C GLN A 69 -10.84 4.71 -9.66
N ALA A 70 -10.66 4.74 -8.35
CA ALA A 70 -9.35 4.72 -7.71
C ALA A 70 -8.96 3.28 -7.31
N PRO A 71 -7.81 2.76 -7.78
CA PRO A 71 -7.30 1.50 -7.26
C PRO A 71 -7.02 1.67 -5.77
N HIS A 72 -7.67 0.85 -4.94
CA HIS A 72 -7.45 0.83 -3.50
C HIS A 72 -6.46 -0.29 -3.19
N LEU A 73 -5.55 0.01 -2.28
CA LEU A 73 -4.62 -0.94 -1.71
C LEU A 73 -5.38 -1.82 -0.70
N GLY A 74 -6.19 -2.75 -1.21
CA GLY A 74 -6.96 -3.73 -0.43
C GLY A 74 -6.19 -5.04 -0.18
N GLY A 75 -6.83 -6.00 0.49
CA GLY A 75 -6.25 -7.32 0.73
C GLY A 75 -5.22 -7.37 1.86
N VAL A 76 -4.46 -8.47 1.92
CA VAL A 76 -3.53 -8.77 3.02
C VAL A 76 -2.40 -7.75 3.09
N LEU A 77 -1.86 -7.30 1.95
CA LEU A 77 -0.82 -6.26 1.92
C LEU A 77 -1.34 -4.89 2.34
N GLY A 78 -2.52 -4.51 1.87
CA GLY A 78 -3.17 -3.27 2.28
C GLY A 78 -3.36 -3.20 3.80
N GLN A 79 -3.86 -4.28 4.41
CA GLN A 79 -4.01 -4.38 5.86
C GLN A 79 -2.67 -4.37 6.61
N ALA A 80 -1.63 -5.00 6.07
CA ALA A 80 -0.31 -4.99 6.69
C ALA A 80 0.31 -3.59 6.70
N LEU A 81 0.24 -2.87 5.58
CA LEU A 81 0.67 -1.48 5.49
C LEU A 81 -0.19 -0.57 6.38
N PHE A 82 -1.50 -0.84 6.45
CA PHE A 82 -2.41 -0.18 7.38
C PHE A 82 -1.94 -0.25 8.83
N ARG A 83 -1.72 -1.47 9.31
CA ARG A 83 -1.25 -1.73 10.67
C ARG A 83 0.12 -1.12 10.91
N LEU A 84 1.05 -1.24 9.95
CA LEU A 84 2.37 -0.64 10.05
C LEU A 84 2.28 0.87 10.26
N PHE A 85 1.46 1.57 9.47
CA PHE A 85 1.39 3.04 9.56
C PHE A 85 0.65 3.51 10.82
N LEU A 86 -0.28 2.71 11.36
CA LEU A 86 -0.85 2.97 12.69
C LEU A 86 0.20 2.78 13.79
N GLN A 87 0.94 1.67 13.77
CA GLN A 87 1.97 1.35 14.77
C GLN A 87 3.13 2.34 14.77
N SER A 88 3.50 2.87 13.61
CA SER A 88 4.53 3.91 13.49
C SER A 88 4.03 5.31 13.91
N GLY A 89 2.74 5.45 14.25
CA GLY A 89 2.10 6.72 14.57
C GLY A 89 1.96 7.65 13.36
N TRP A 90 2.18 7.15 12.15
CA TRP A 90 2.01 7.92 10.91
C TRP A 90 0.56 8.21 10.63
N MET A 91 -0.31 7.28 11.03
CA MET A 91 -1.76 7.38 10.91
C MET A 91 -2.40 7.19 12.29
N ARG A 92 -3.54 7.82 12.52
CA ARG A 92 -4.37 7.62 13.72
C ARG A 92 -5.85 7.66 13.33
N GLU A 93 -6.66 6.87 14.01
CA GLU A 93 -8.13 6.96 13.90
C GLU A 93 -8.61 8.24 14.59
N ALA A 94 -9.54 8.96 13.98
CA ALA A 94 -10.20 10.07 14.64
C ALA A 94 -11.19 9.53 15.68
N GLU A 95 -11.23 10.13 16.87
CA GLU A 95 -12.06 9.65 17.99
C GLU A 95 -13.57 9.68 17.68
N ASP A 96 -14.03 10.57 16.79
CA ASP A 96 -15.46 10.80 16.51
C ASP A 96 -15.88 10.61 15.04
N THR A 97 -14.94 10.25 14.15
CA THR A 97 -15.26 10.02 12.74
C THR A 97 -14.51 8.77 12.25
N ARG A 98 -15.10 7.99 11.34
CA ARG A 98 -14.36 6.92 10.62
C ARG A 98 -13.24 7.47 9.70
N ALA A 99 -12.84 8.72 9.89
CA ALA A 99 -11.75 9.32 9.17
C ALA A 99 -10.41 8.99 9.84
N LEU A 100 -9.38 8.93 9.01
CA LEU A 100 -8.03 8.70 9.47
C LEU A 100 -7.23 9.99 9.31
N HIS A 101 -6.43 10.29 10.32
CA HIS A 101 -5.51 11.42 10.32
C HIS A 101 -4.12 10.92 10.00
N ILE A 102 -3.53 11.50 8.95
CA ILE A 102 -2.16 11.23 8.56
C ILE A 102 -1.31 12.39 9.07
N SER A 103 -0.28 12.08 9.86
CA SER A 103 0.69 13.08 10.30
C SER A 103 1.55 13.58 9.12
N ALA A 104 2.10 14.79 9.23
CA ALA A 104 3.02 15.31 8.21
C ALA A 104 4.23 14.38 7.99
N LEU A 105 4.76 13.80 9.07
CA LEU A 105 5.80 12.78 9.00
C LEU A 105 5.32 11.54 8.25
N GLY A 106 4.10 11.08 8.53
CA GLY A 106 3.49 9.95 7.84
C GLY A 106 3.41 10.16 6.33
N ILE A 107 2.93 11.33 5.88
CA ILE A 107 2.89 11.68 4.46
C ILE A 107 4.29 11.60 3.84
N GLN A 108 5.30 12.16 4.50
CA GLN A 108 6.67 12.12 3.99
C GLN A 108 7.22 10.70 3.89
N GLN A 109 7.01 9.87 4.91
CA GLN A 109 7.53 8.50 4.91
C GLN A 109 6.82 7.62 3.88
N ILE A 110 5.50 7.74 3.77
CA ILE A 110 4.69 7.01 2.78
C ILE A 110 5.10 7.39 1.36
N ASN A 111 5.45 8.65 1.11
CA ASN A 111 5.97 9.12 -0.18
C ASN A 111 7.40 8.65 -0.50
N ARG A 112 8.15 8.15 0.49
CA ARG A 112 9.46 7.50 0.24
C ARG A 112 9.32 6.02 -0.14
N ILE A 113 8.22 5.36 0.23
CA ILE A 113 7.99 3.96 -0.12
C ILE A 113 7.81 3.84 -1.64
N ALA A 114 8.59 2.93 -2.24
CA ALA A 114 8.65 2.72 -3.68
C ALA A 114 8.84 4.03 -4.45
N ARG A 115 9.61 4.98 -3.88
CA ARG A 115 9.98 6.21 -4.58
C ARG A 115 10.89 5.85 -5.74
N VAL A 116 10.29 5.70 -6.91
CA VAL A 116 11.02 5.59 -8.17
C VAL A 116 11.71 6.94 -8.37
N ALA A 117 13.04 6.97 -8.25
CA ALA A 117 13.79 8.07 -8.82
C ALA A 117 13.52 7.99 -10.31
N THR A 118 12.73 8.92 -10.84
CA THR A 118 12.63 9.10 -12.28
C THR A 118 14.04 9.36 -12.77
N LEU A 119 14.71 8.31 -13.26
CA LEU A 119 15.83 8.49 -14.17
C LEU A 119 15.24 9.33 -15.31
N GLN A 120 15.67 10.58 -15.37
CA GLN A 120 15.44 11.44 -16.52
C GLN A 120 15.93 10.64 -17.74
N VAL A 121 14.99 10.19 -18.56
CA VAL A 121 15.31 9.76 -19.91
C VAL A 121 15.63 11.05 -20.65
N GLY A 122 16.94 11.30 -20.82
CA GLY A 122 17.44 12.33 -21.74
C GLY A 122 17.20 11.96 -23.19
#